data_AF-A0A5K1JY25-F1
#
_entry.id   AF-A0A5K1JY25-F1
#
_cell.length_a   1.000
_cell.length_b   1.000
_cell.length_c   1.000
_cell.angle_alpha   90.00
_cell.angle_beta   90.00
_cell.angle_gamma   90.00
#
_symmetry.space_group_name_H-M   'P 1'
#
loop_
_entity.id
_entity.type
_entity.pdbx_description
1 polymer ?
#
loop_
_entity_poly.entity_id
_entity_poly.type
_entity_poly.pdbx_seq_one_letter_code
_entity_poly.pdbx_strand_id
1 'polypeptide(L)'
;MALDVPDWLKDHPDLRARGIMLHQDQRLFYTPRPYRSPSPQYVIKVLDPATEECSINEHLQHTLPSPNHSLPCEIIPSDPRLLVMPFGVEHLHRLRIAHLDICFGNIASASPYQASTDARLVAGKVYLIDFGQSRQLALGPGHQPPIVLPASQQDKPLNVTMFDPYSFDVYCTGKVLQRILLYTALPEAEFPWIPMRLLLFGHDPGDNQSLFIKVLDPDTEEGAISECLQHHSASPNHGLPAEIIPSEPRLLVMPFAGPLDMLDYRNLPDSSILDIFHQIIKGVEYMHKLNIAHLDICLDNAVYAFPRQAATDPRLVANKVYFMDFHTSRQLALGPGRQPQILLPPSQVEKPEGVTSLDPYDVYSAGMLIRHILRVGSTYL
;
A
#
# COMPACT_ATOMS: atom_id res chain seq x y z
N MET A 1 -26.88 9.04 6.45
CA MET A 1 -27.94 9.00 5.43
C MET A 1 -27.26 8.87 4.08
N ALA A 2 -27.84 8.12 3.14
CA ALA A 2 -27.50 8.34 1.74
C ALA A 2 -28.05 9.71 1.32
N LEU A 3 -27.32 10.42 0.46
CA LEU A 3 -27.86 11.53 -0.31
C LEU A 3 -28.35 10.96 -1.64
N ASP A 4 -29.48 11.45 -2.13
CA ASP A 4 -29.95 11.17 -3.48
C ASP A 4 -29.29 12.12 -4.49
N VAL A 5 -29.13 11.64 -5.72
CA VAL A 5 -28.70 12.49 -6.84
C VAL A 5 -29.65 13.70 -6.95
N PRO A 6 -29.16 14.94 -7.00
CA PRO A 6 -30.03 16.11 -7.15
C PRO A 6 -30.84 16.04 -8.44
N ASP A 7 -32.13 16.40 -8.39
CA ASP A 7 -33.03 16.26 -9.56
C ASP A 7 -32.58 17.09 -10.76
N TRP A 8 -32.02 18.29 -10.54
CA TRP A 8 -31.42 19.11 -11.60
C TRP A 8 -30.28 18.39 -12.35
N LEU A 9 -29.57 17.47 -11.68
CA LEU A 9 -28.48 16.70 -12.25
C LEU A 9 -28.97 15.40 -12.90
N LYS A 10 -30.05 14.79 -12.37
CA LYS A 10 -30.77 13.69 -13.05
C LYS A 10 -31.34 14.17 -14.39
N ASP A 11 -31.87 15.39 -14.43
CA ASP A 11 -32.55 15.97 -15.58
C ASP A 11 -31.65 16.80 -16.51
N HIS A 12 -30.34 16.90 -16.22
CA HIS A 12 -29.42 17.78 -16.95
C HIS A 12 -29.41 17.48 -18.46
N PRO A 13 -29.68 18.47 -19.34
CA PRO A 13 -29.99 18.23 -20.75
C PRO A 13 -28.84 17.51 -21.49
N ASP A 14 -27.59 17.92 -21.29
CA ASP A 14 -26.44 17.27 -21.93
C ASP A 14 -26.20 15.83 -21.46
N LEU A 15 -26.60 15.49 -20.22
CA LEU A 15 -26.46 14.13 -19.70
C LEU A 15 -27.56 13.22 -20.27
N ARG A 16 -28.80 13.72 -20.32
CA ARG A 16 -29.93 13.04 -20.98
C ARG A 16 -29.68 12.85 -22.48
N ALA A 17 -29.13 13.85 -23.17
CA ALA A 17 -28.78 13.76 -24.59
C ALA A 17 -27.70 12.71 -24.89
N ARG A 18 -26.84 12.39 -23.90
CA ARG A 18 -25.80 11.34 -23.98
C ARG A 18 -26.26 9.99 -23.43
N GLY A 19 -27.51 9.86 -22.97
CA GLY A 19 -28.04 8.64 -22.35
C GLY A 19 -27.45 8.31 -20.97
N ILE A 20 -26.86 9.30 -20.28
CA ILE A 20 -26.17 9.11 -19.00
C ILE A 20 -27.20 9.13 -17.86
N MET A 21 -27.43 7.97 -17.25
CA MET A 21 -28.24 7.83 -16.02
C MET A 21 -27.33 7.73 -14.80
N LEU A 22 -27.54 8.59 -13.79
CA LEU A 22 -26.66 8.72 -12.63
C LEU A 22 -27.15 7.95 -11.40
N HIS A 23 -26.21 7.30 -10.74
CA HIS A 23 -26.26 6.79 -9.37
C HIS A 23 -25.20 7.53 -8.53
N GLN A 24 -25.29 7.50 -7.21
CA GLN A 24 -24.38 8.23 -6.31
C GLN A 24 -23.53 7.28 -5.46
N ASP A 25 -22.25 7.61 -5.30
CA ASP A 25 -21.43 7.17 -4.17
C ASP A 25 -20.69 8.38 -3.59
N GLN A 26 -20.89 8.64 -2.31
CA GLN A 26 -20.36 9.79 -1.57
C GLN A 26 -20.51 11.14 -2.32
N ARG A 27 -19.41 11.65 -2.91
CA ARG A 27 -19.32 12.94 -3.63
C ARG A 27 -19.32 12.79 -5.16
N LEU A 28 -19.34 11.57 -5.68
CA LEU A 28 -19.23 11.28 -7.10
C LEU A 28 -20.53 10.69 -7.64
N PHE A 29 -20.90 11.13 -8.83
CA PHE A 29 -22.05 10.58 -9.56
C PHE A 29 -21.52 9.69 -10.68
N TYR A 30 -22.01 8.46 -10.79
CA TYR A 30 -21.52 7.47 -11.74
C TYR A 30 -22.65 6.74 -12.45
N THR A 31 -22.40 6.21 -13.64
CA THR A 31 -23.39 5.38 -14.35
C THR A 31 -23.40 3.94 -13.82
N PRO A 32 -24.58 3.37 -13.48
CA PRO A 32 -24.71 1.99 -13.04
C PRO A 32 -24.38 1.03 -14.18
N ARG A 33 -23.85 -0.15 -13.86
CA ARG A 33 -23.53 -1.17 -14.86
C ARG A 33 -24.13 -2.53 -14.51
N PRO A 34 -25.20 -2.98 -15.20
CA PRO A 34 -25.57 -4.39 -15.23
C PRO A 34 -24.37 -5.22 -15.69
N TYR A 35 -24.09 -6.33 -15.00
CA TYR A 35 -22.89 -7.13 -15.24
C TYR A 35 -22.78 -7.53 -16.73
N ARG A 36 -21.66 -7.18 -17.38
CA ARG A 36 -21.37 -7.31 -18.82
C ARG A 36 -22.06 -6.34 -19.80
N SER A 37 -22.74 -5.27 -19.36
CA SER A 37 -23.24 -4.24 -20.31
C SER A 37 -22.08 -3.59 -21.09
N PRO A 38 -22.20 -3.36 -22.42
CA PRO A 38 -21.18 -2.71 -23.26
C PRO A 38 -21.12 -1.18 -23.12
N SER A 39 -21.99 -0.56 -22.30
CA SER A 39 -21.97 0.89 -22.08
C SER A 39 -20.63 1.35 -21.47
N PRO A 40 -20.07 2.49 -21.91
CA PRO A 40 -18.99 3.16 -21.19
C PRO A 40 -19.48 3.63 -19.81
N GLN A 41 -18.58 3.67 -18.83
CA GLN A 41 -18.88 4.24 -17.52
C GLN A 41 -18.38 5.68 -17.43
N TYR A 42 -19.26 6.58 -16.99
CA TYR A 42 -18.91 7.97 -16.71
C TYR A 42 -18.87 8.22 -15.20
N VAL A 43 -17.91 9.04 -14.77
CA VAL A 43 -17.87 9.65 -13.44
C VAL A 43 -18.01 11.15 -13.63
N ILE A 44 -18.93 11.77 -12.90
CA ILE A 44 -19.25 13.19 -13.00
C ILE A 44 -19.02 13.82 -11.63
N LYS A 45 -18.12 14.80 -11.59
CA LYS A 45 -17.91 15.68 -10.44
C LYS A 45 -18.59 17.02 -10.70
N VAL A 46 -19.33 17.51 -9.70
CA VAL A 46 -19.82 18.90 -9.64
C VAL A 46 -18.70 19.78 -9.10
N LEU A 47 -18.41 20.89 -9.75
CA LEU A 47 -17.35 21.81 -9.33
C LEU A 47 -17.83 22.86 -8.33
N ASP A 48 -16.98 23.13 -7.34
CA ASP A 48 -17.13 24.27 -6.44
C ASP A 48 -16.49 25.51 -7.10
N PRO A 49 -17.26 26.57 -7.44
CA PRO A 49 -16.73 27.78 -8.07
C PRO A 49 -15.83 28.62 -7.16
N ALA A 50 -15.70 28.29 -5.86
CA ALA A 50 -14.71 28.87 -4.96
C ALA A 50 -13.31 28.23 -5.08
N THR A 51 -13.13 27.22 -5.94
CA THR A 51 -11.87 26.51 -6.15
C THR A 51 -11.22 26.80 -7.50
N GLU A 52 -9.90 26.59 -7.59
CA GLU A 52 -9.14 26.72 -8.85
C GLU A 52 -9.32 25.51 -9.79
N GLU A 53 -10.04 24.47 -9.35
CA GLU A 53 -10.16 23.17 -10.01
C GLU A 53 -10.62 23.28 -11.48
N CYS A 54 -11.56 24.18 -11.77
CA CYS A 54 -12.03 24.39 -13.14
C CYS A 54 -10.94 25.00 -14.03
N SER A 55 -10.31 26.09 -13.60
CA SER A 55 -9.28 26.81 -14.35
C SER A 55 -8.03 25.96 -14.57
N ILE A 56 -7.66 25.15 -13.56
CA ILE A 56 -6.60 24.15 -13.66
C ILE A 56 -6.91 23.13 -14.77
N ASN A 57 -8.15 22.65 -14.86
CA ASN A 57 -8.54 21.67 -15.87
C ASN A 57 -8.68 22.26 -17.28
N GLU A 58 -9.17 23.50 -17.43
CA GLU A 58 -9.12 24.24 -18.71
C GLU A 58 -7.67 24.35 -19.20
N HIS A 59 -6.74 24.72 -18.33
CA HIS A 59 -5.31 24.84 -18.67
C HIS A 59 -4.68 23.51 -19.09
N LEU A 60 -5.02 22.41 -18.40
CA LEU A 60 -4.53 21.05 -18.71
C LEU A 60 -5.07 20.51 -20.05
N GLN A 61 -6.28 20.88 -20.46
CA GLN A 61 -6.85 20.46 -21.76
C GLN A 61 -6.14 21.06 -22.97
N HIS A 62 -5.57 22.26 -22.85
CA HIS A 62 -4.91 22.93 -23.98
C HIS A 62 -3.52 22.37 -24.34
N THR A 63 -2.94 21.49 -23.50
CA THR A 63 -1.56 21.01 -23.64
C THR A 63 -1.52 19.49 -23.89
N LEU A 64 -2.01 19.04 -25.05
CA LEU A 64 -2.25 17.61 -25.35
C LEU A 64 -1.05 16.77 -25.86
N PRO A 65 -0.01 17.30 -26.55
CA PRO A 65 1.11 16.48 -26.99
C PRO A 65 1.95 15.97 -25.81
N SER A 66 2.08 14.64 -25.71
CA SER A 66 2.96 13.86 -24.81
C SER A 66 4.11 14.68 -24.16
N PRO A 67 4.15 14.83 -22.82
CA PRO A 67 3.79 13.79 -21.85
C PRO A 67 2.57 14.15 -20.98
N ASN A 68 1.46 14.63 -21.56
CA ASN A 68 0.25 14.82 -20.77
C ASN A 68 -0.35 13.46 -20.40
N HIS A 69 -0.36 13.17 -19.09
CA HIS A 69 -0.83 11.89 -18.60
C HIS A 69 -2.35 11.80 -18.38
N SER A 70 -3.12 12.87 -18.63
CA SER A 70 -4.59 12.89 -18.47
C SER A 70 -5.35 11.75 -19.18
N LEU A 71 -6.54 11.38 -18.67
CA LEU A 71 -7.70 11.05 -19.50
C LEU A 71 -8.14 12.43 -20.04
N PRO A 72 -8.17 12.66 -21.35
CA PRO A 72 -8.71 13.90 -21.91
C PRO A 72 -10.11 14.20 -21.35
N CYS A 73 -10.18 15.23 -20.52
CA CYS A 73 -11.38 15.63 -19.80
C CYS A 73 -12.30 16.51 -20.65
N GLU A 74 -13.58 16.58 -20.27
CA GLU A 74 -14.53 17.53 -20.83
C GLU A 74 -15.11 18.37 -19.68
N ILE A 75 -15.24 19.68 -19.90
CA ILE A 75 -15.97 20.58 -19.02
C ILE A 75 -17.32 20.85 -19.69
N ILE A 76 -18.41 20.48 -19.01
CA ILE A 76 -19.74 20.91 -19.43
C ILE A 76 -19.94 22.33 -18.87
N PRO A 77 -20.21 23.34 -19.71
CA PRO A 77 -20.37 24.73 -19.29
C PRO A 77 -21.77 24.99 -18.71
N SER A 78 -22.12 24.23 -17.68
CA SER A 78 -23.33 24.33 -16.88
C SER A 78 -23.12 25.20 -15.63
N ASP A 79 -24.20 25.50 -14.91
CA ASP A 79 -24.15 26.07 -13.56
C ASP A 79 -24.86 25.12 -12.56
N PRO A 80 -24.13 24.49 -11.62
CA PRO A 80 -22.66 24.47 -11.49
C PRO A 80 -22.00 23.68 -12.63
N ARG A 81 -20.71 23.95 -12.89
CA ARG A 81 -19.93 23.28 -13.94
C ARG A 81 -19.69 21.80 -13.60
N LEU A 82 -19.68 20.93 -14.62
CA LEU A 82 -19.42 19.49 -14.47
C LEU A 82 -18.10 19.10 -15.15
N LEU A 83 -17.36 18.14 -14.57
CA LEU A 83 -16.00 17.81 -14.96
C LEU A 83 -15.65 16.30 -14.83
N VAL A 84 -14.72 15.83 -15.67
CA VAL A 84 -14.34 14.41 -15.87
C VAL A 84 -12.79 14.24 -15.99
N MET A 85 -12.03 14.40 -14.89
CA MET A 85 -10.56 14.72 -14.82
C MET A 85 -9.56 13.56 -14.87
N PRO A 86 -8.29 13.81 -15.31
CA PRO A 86 -7.06 13.92 -14.47
C PRO A 86 -5.95 14.78 -15.19
N PHE A 87 -4.62 14.82 -14.95
CA PHE A 87 -3.52 14.19 -14.16
C PHE A 87 -2.67 15.37 -13.57
N GLY A 88 -1.69 15.24 -12.68
CA GLY A 88 -0.52 14.39 -12.85
C GLY A 88 0.81 14.96 -12.36
N VAL A 89 1.35 14.45 -11.24
CA VAL A 89 2.42 15.10 -10.41
C VAL A 89 3.50 15.87 -11.17
N GLU A 90 4.42 15.19 -11.87
CA GLU A 90 5.59 15.85 -12.49
C GLU A 90 5.20 16.84 -13.61
N HIS A 91 4.06 16.60 -14.29
CA HIS A 91 3.50 17.53 -15.27
C HIS A 91 2.83 18.74 -14.61
N LEU A 92 2.06 18.52 -13.53
CA LEU A 92 1.50 19.59 -12.71
C LEU A 92 2.61 20.50 -12.16
N HIS A 93 3.68 19.90 -11.64
CA HIS A 93 4.80 20.63 -11.06
C HIS A 93 5.51 21.51 -12.11
N ARG A 94 5.63 21.03 -13.35
CA ARG A 94 6.09 21.85 -14.50
C ARG A 94 5.14 23.00 -14.85
N LEU A 95 3.83 22.84 -14.66
CA LEU A 95 2.80 23.88 -14.83
C LEU A 95 2.58 24.76 -13.57
N ARG A 96 3.42 24.56 -12.54
CA ARG A 96 3.34 25.18 -11.20
C ARG A 96 2.04 24.89 -10.46
N ILE A 97 1.48 23.70 -10.65
CA ILE A 97 0.30 23.23 -9.94
C ILE A 97 0.75 22.20 -8.90
N ALA A 98 0.27 22.33 -7.67
CA ALA A 98 0.36 21.28 -6.65
C ALA A 98 -1.04 20.71 -6.38
N HIS A 99 -1.13 19.40 -6.17
CA HIS A 99 -2.41 18.68 -6.06
C HIS A 99 -2.95 18.67 -4.62
N LEU A 100 -2.05 18.59 -3.64
CA LEU A 100 -2.26 18.70 -2.19
C LEU A 100 -3.20 17.66 -1.54
N ASP A 101 -3.72 16.70 -2.31
CA ASP A 101 -4.51 15.57 -1.82
C ASP A 101 -4.30 14.30 -2.67
N ILE A 102 -3.05 13.94 -2.97
CA ILE A 102 -2.76 12.70 -3.69
C ILE A 102 -2.99 11.51 -2.74
N CYS A 103 -4.01 10.70 -3.00
CA CYS A 103 -4.35 9.55 -2.17
C CYS A 103 -4.82 8.38 -3.05
N PHE A 104 -4.95 7.18 -2.46
CA PHE A 104 -5.40 6.00 -3.20
C PHE A 104 -6.84 6.11 -3.72
N GLY A 105 -7.73 6.81 -3.00
CA GLY A 105 -9.10 7.10 -3.46
C GLY A 105 -9.15 8.15 -4.58
N ASN A 106 -8.12 8.99 -4.67
CA ASN A 106 -7.93 10.00 -5.70
C ASN A 106 -7.12 9.44 -6.89
N ILE A 107 -7.14 8.11 -7.11
CA ILE A 107 -6.48 7.42 -8.22
C ILE A 107 -7.42 6.39 -8.87
N ALA A 108 -7.46 6.36 -10.20
CA ALA A 108 -8.18 5.37 -10.99
C ALA A 108 -7.30 4.81 -12.12
N SER A 109 -7.36 3.52 -12.42
CA SER A 109 -6.66 2.91 -13.56
C SER A 109 -7.63 2.54 -14.68
N ALA A 110 -7.26 2.77 -15.95
CA ALA A 110 -8.09 2.33 -17.07
C ALA A 110 -7.74 0.87 -17.43
N SER A 111 -8.71 -0.02 -17.26
CA SER A 111 -8.65 -1.40 -17.78
C SER A 111 -8.64 -1.42 -19.32
N PRO A 112 -8.19 -2.53 -19.95
CA PRO A 112 -8.31 -2.72 -21.40
C PRO A 112 -9.75 -2.55 -21.92
N TYR A 113 -10.76 -2.96 -21.14
CA TYR A 113 -12.17 -2.74 -21.48
C TYR A 113 -12.51 -1.24 -21.56
N GLN A 114 -12.16 -0.45 -20.53
CA GLN A 114 -12.45 0.99 -20.52
C GLN A 114 -11.74 1.71 -21.69
N ALA A 115 -10.49 1.34 -21.98
CA ALA A 115 -9.75 1.87 -23.13
C ALA A 115 -10.36 1.46 -24.49
N SER A 116 -11.04 0.31 -24.58
CA SER A 116 -11.77 -0.07 -25.80
C SER A 116 -13.08 0.72 -25.99
N THR A 117 -13.67 1.26 -24.91
CA THR A 117 -14.94 2.02 -24.96
C THR A 117 -14.77 3.53 -25.08
N ASP A 118 -13.59 4.08 -24.76
CA ASP A 118 -13.29 5.50 -24.90
C ASP A 118 -11.82 5.68 -25.33
N ALA A 119 -11.62 6.11 -26.57
CA ALA A 119 -10.31 6.25 -27.21
C ALA A 119 -9.42 7.34 -26.59
N ARG A 120 -9.95 8.12 -25.63
CA ARG A 120 -9.20 9.06 -24.80
C ARG A 120 -8.40 8.31 -23.71
N LEU A 121 -8.80 7.10 -23.35
CA LEU A 121 -8.16 6.30 -22.30
C LEU A 121 -7.10 5.35 -22.87
N VAL A 122 -6.12 5.00 -22.05
CA VAL A 122 -5.02 4.10 -22.40
C VAL A 122 -4.97 3.00 -21.36
N ALA A 123 -5.04 1.75 -21.82
CA ALA A 123 -5.02 0.58 -20.95
C ALA A 123 -3.75 0.58 -20.06
N GLY A 124 -3.92 0.38 -18.76
CA GLY A 124 -2.81 0.39 -17.79
C GLY A 124 -2.25 1.78 -17.43
N LYS A 125 -2.86 2.89 -17.86
CA LYS A 125 -2.50 4.24 -17.40
C LYS A 125 -3.24 4.52 -16.07
N VAL A 126 -2.60 5.24 -15.13
CA VAL A 126 -3.01 5.32 -13.70
C VAL A 126 -3.21 6.78 -13.26
N TYR A 127 -4.47 7.20 -13.18
CA TYR A 127 -4.93 8.58 -13.29
C TYR A 127 -5.32 9.25 -11.96
N LEU A 128 -4.79 10.45 -11.68
CA LEU A 128 -5.10 11.27 -10.48
C LEU A 128 -6.41 12.05 -10.63
N ILE A 129 -7.38 11.86 -9.73
CA ILE A 129 -8.69 12.55 -9.72
C ILE A 129 -8.88 13.41 -8.45
N ASP A 130 -9.96 14.21 -8.41
CA ASP A 130 -10.27 15.21 -7.37
C ASP A 130 -9.21 16.31 -7.16
N PHE A 131 -9.31 17.38 -7.96
CA PHE A 131 -8.43 18.54 -7.88
C PHE A 131 -8.96 19.63 -6.92
N GLY A 132 -9.91 19.29 -6.03
CA GLY A 132 -10.59 20.28 -5.17
C GLY A 132 -9.69 20.98 -4.15
N GLN A 133 -8.53 20.40 -3.84
CA GLN A 133 -7.49 21.01 -2.99
C GLN A 133 -6.31 21.59 -3.78
N SER A 134 -6.28 21.38 -5.11
CA SER A 134 -5.16 21.77 -5.96
C SER A 134 -5.03 23.29 -6.08
N ARG A 135 -3.79 23.76 -6.26
CA ARG A 135 -3.44 25.19 -6.37
C ARG A 135 -2.46 25.43 -7.50
N GLN A 136 -2.70 26.46 -8.30
CA GLN A 136 -1.68 27.01 -9.18
C GLN A 136 -0.88 28.09 -8.44
N LEU A 137 0.43 27.93 -8.46
CA LEU A 137 1.38 28.60 -7.59
C LEU A 137 2.27 29.55 -8.41
N ALA A 138 2.70 30.64 -7.79
CA ALA A 138 3.52 31.65 -8.47
C ALA A 138 4.89 31.11 -8.89
N LEU A 139 5.50 30.24 -8.07
CA LEU A 139 6.84 29.71 -8.25
C LEU A 139 6.82 28.18 -8.41
N GLY A 140 7.80 27.63 -9.11
CA GLY A 140 7.94 26.19 -9.32
C GLY A 140 8.60 25.44 -8.14
N PRO A 141 8.77 24.11 -8.25
CA PRO A 141 9.49 23.29 -7.28
C PRO A 141 10.86 23.86 -6.93
N GLY A 142 11.25 23.75 -5.65
CA GLY A 142 12.53 24.27 -5.14
C GLY A 142 12.61 25.80 -5.01
N HIS A 143 11.61 26.55 -5.49
CA HIS A 143 11.55 28.02 -5.40
C HIS A 143 10.32 28.53 -4.64
N GLN A 144 9.24 27.75 -4.58
CA GLN A 144 8.03 28.09 -3.84
C GLN A 144 8.27 28.04 -2.32
N PRO A 145 7.95 29.10 -1.55
CA PRO A 145 8.00 29.03 -0.10
C PRO A 145 6.93 28.08 0.46
N PRO A 146 7.17 27.47 1.64
CA PRO A 146 6.20 26.64 2.32
C PRO A 146 4.84 27.33 2.51
N ILE A 147 3.76 26.60 2.29
CA ILE A 147 2.39 27.05 2.52
C ILE A 147 1.78 26.30 3.70
N VAL A 148 0.75 26.88 4.32
CA VAL A 148 -0.14 26.12 5.22
C VAL A 148 -0.85 25.05 4.37
N LEU A 149 -0.66 23.78 4.71
CA LEU A 149 -1.24 22.69 3.93
C LEU A 149 -2.76 22.59 4.17
N PRO A 150 -3.59 22.44 3.11
CA PRO A 150 -5.05 22.32 3.24
C PRO A 150 -5.46 20.99 3.90
N ALA A 151 -6.76 20.79 4.12
CA ALA A 151 -7.28 19.48 4.52
C ALA A 151 -6.93 18.42 3.44
N SER A 152 -6.52 17.22 3.87
CA SER A 152 -6.07 16.13 2.98
C SER A 152 -6.48 14.78 3.55
N GLN A 153 -6.75 13.81 2.67
CA GLN A 153 -7.01 12.40 2.97
C GLN A 153 -5.72 11.61 3.28
N GLN A 154 -4.55 12.15 2.97
CA GLN A 154 -3.28 11.68 3.52
C GLN A 154 -2.92 12.47 4.77
N ASP A 155 -2.53 11.75 5.82
CA ASP A 155 -2.00 12.32 7.05
C ASP A 155 -0.74 13.14 6.74
N LYS A 156 -0.62 14.29 7.41
CA LYS A 156 0.55 15.16 7.29
C LYS A 156 1.68 14.61 8.17
N PRO A 157 2.96 14.84 7.81
CA PRO A 157 4.06 14.53 8.71
C PRO A 157 3.87 15.20 10.09
N LEU A 158 4.20 14.48 11.16
CA LEU A 158 3.87 14.90 12.53
C LEU A 158 4.46 16.28 12.84
N ASN A 159 3.64 17.17 13.39
CA ASN A 159 3.96 18.58 13.71
C ASN A 159 4.26 19.49 12.49
N VAL A 160 4.07 19.04 11.24
CA VAL A 160 4.27 19.86 10.04
C VAL A 160 2.97 20.57 9.64
N THR A 161 2.85 21.84 10.01
CA THR A 161 1.71 22.71 9.63
C THR A 161 1.96 23.53 8.36
N MET A 162 3.22 23.81 8.03
CA MET A 162 3.64 24.43 6.77
C MET A 162 4.66 23.54 6.06
N PHE A 163 4.51 23.36 4.75
CA PHE A 163 5.43 22.55 3.94
C PHE A 163 5.53 23.08 2.51
N ASP A 164 6.60 22.72 1.78
CA ASP A 164 6.66 22.97 0.34
C ASP A 164 5.55 22.15 -0.36
N PRO A 165 4.64 22.78 -1.12
CA PRO A 165 3.46 22.11 -1.67
C PRO A 165 3.83 21.00 -2.68
N TYR A 166 4.93 21.17 -3.43
CA TYR A 166 5.40 20.15 -4.37
C TYR A 166 6.00 18.94 -3.66
N SER A 167 6.78 19.17 -2.60
CA SER A 167 7.29 18.12 -1.73
C SER A 167 6.17 17.37 -1.00
N PHE A 168 5.04 18.03 -0.70
CA PHE A 168 3.86 17.35 -0.14
C PHE A 168 3.23 16.39 -1.15
N ASP A 169 3.10 16.78 -2.42
CA ASP A 169 2.64 15.88 -3.48
C ASP A 169 3.56 14.65 -3.63
N VAL A 170 4.89 14.84 -3.56
CA VAL A 170 5.87 13.72 -3.63
C VAL A 170 5.74 12.80 -2.41
N TYR A 171 5.59 13.35 -1.20
CA TYR A 171 5.33 12.58 0.02
C TYR A 171 4.04 11.75 -0.10
N CYS A 172 2.94 12.38 -0.50
CA CYS A 172 1.63 11.74 -0.70
C CYS A 172 1.69 10.67 -1.82
N THR A 173 2.46 10.91 -2.88
CA THR A 173 2.75 9.90 -3.91
C THR A 173 3.52 8.72 -3.32
N GLY A 174 4.49 8.95 -2.43
CA GLY A 174 5.19 7.88 -1.70
C GLY A 174 4.25 7.03 -0.83
N LYS A 175 3.30 7.66 -0.14
CA LYS A 175 2.26 6.95 0.65
C LYS A 175 1.29 6.16 -0.23
N VAL A 176 0.93 6.70 -1.41
CA VAL A 176 0.20 5.97 -2.45
C VAL A 176 0.98 4.75 -2.94
N LEU A 177 2.27 4.89 -3.26
CA LEU A 177 3.11 3.80 -3.74
C LEU A 177 3.27 2.70 -2.68
N GLN A 178 3.46 3.07 -1.41
CA GLN A 178 3.44 2.16 -0.27
C GLN A 178 2.12 1.36 -0.23
N ARG A 179 0.98 2.03 -0.36
CA ARG A 179 -0.35 1.38 -0.32
C ARG A 179 -0.65 0.54 -1.56
N ILE A 180 -0.16 0.94 -2.74
CA ILE A 180 -0.23 0.11 -3.95
C ILE A 180 0.58 -1.17 -3.73
N LEU A 181 1.84 -1.09 -3.26
CA LEU A 181 2.68 -2.26 -3.04
C LEU A 181 2.07 -3.25 -2.01
N LEU A 182 1.40 -2.75 -0.97
CA LEU A 182 0.65 -3.58 -0.02
C LEU A 182 -0.54 -4.32 -0.68
N TYR A 183 -1.23 -3.70 -1.64
CA TYR A 183 -2.34 -4.35 -2.36
C TYR A 183 -1.88 -5.21 -3.53
N THR A 184 -0.87 -4.81 -4.31
CA THR A 184 -0.33 -5.58 -5.46
C THR A 184 0.61 -6.71 -5.05
N ALA A 185 0.84 -6.88 -3.74
CA ALA A 185 1.30 -8.15 -3.19
C ALA A 185 0.24 -9.27 -3.36
N LEU A 186 -1.04 -8.95 -3.58
CA LEU A 186 -2.05 -9.96 -3.93
C LEU A 186 -1.77 -10.54 -5.32
N PRO A 187 -1.70 -11.88 -5.48
CA PRO A 187 -1.45 -12.51 -6.77
C PRO A 187 -2.73 -12.56 -7.63
N GLU A 188 -3.09 -11.44 -8.25
CA GLU A 188 -3.97 -11.38 -9.42
C GLU A 188 -3.29 -10.59 -10.57
N ALA A 189 -3.74 -10.82 -11.80
CA ALA A 189 -2.96 -10.49 -13.01
C ALA A 189 -3.15 -9.06 -13.56
N GLU A 190 -2.25 -8.67 -14.47
CA GLU A 190 -2.37 -7.52 -15.39
C GLU A 190 -2.46 -6.11 -14.75
N PHE A 191 -1.56 -5.78 -13.82
CA PHE A 191 -1.33 -4.39 -13.38
C PHE A 191 0.03 -3.79 -13.83
N PRO A 192 0.17 -2.45 -13.94
CA PRO A 192 1.32 -1.82 -14.60
C PRO A 192 2.57 -1.72 -13.72
N TRP A 193 3.73 -2.02 -14.32
CA TRP A 193 5.06 -2.20 -13.70
C TRP A 193 5.72 -0.97 -13.04
N ILE A 194 5.10 0.21 -13.08
CA ILE A 194 5.76 1.49 -12.73
C ILE A 194 6.03 1.74 -11.21
N PRO A 195 5.30 1.18 -10.21
CA PRO A 195 5.54 1.52 -8.79
C PRO A 195 6.73 0.77 -8.13
N MET A 196 7.33 -0.21 -8.81
CA MET A 196 8.29 -1.16 -8.23
C MET A 196 9.73 -0.61 -8.17
N ARG A 197 10.02 0.33 -7.25
CA ARG A 197 11.40 0.88 -7.11
C ARG A 197 12.01 1.04 -5.71
N LEU A 198 11.35 0.55 -4.66
CA LEU A 198 11.96 0.32 -3.34
C LEU A 198 11.71 -1.09 -2.76
N LEU A 199 10.87 -1.88 -3.42
CA LEU A 199 10.85 -3.34 -3.34
C LEU A 199 11.02 -3.83 -4.78
N LEU A 200 12.11 -4.54 -5.06
CA LEU A 200 12.32 -5.18 -6.36
C LEU A 200 11.62 -6.53 -6.36
N PHE A 201 10.41 -6.56 -6.93
CA PHE A 201 9.76 -7.82 -7.27
C PHE A 201 10.47 -8.45 -8.47
N GLY A 202 11.26 -9.49 -8.21
CA GLY A 202 11.76 -10.36 -9.25
C GLY A 202 10.63 -11.26 -9.74
N HIS A 203 10.24 -11.12 -11.00
CA HIS A 203 9.38 -12.07 -11.71
C HIS A 203 10.13 -12.53 -12.96
N ASP A 204 10.51 -13.80 -12.99
CA ASP A 204 11.01 -14.42 -14.21
C ASP A 204 9.80 -14.73 -15.12
N PRO A 205 9.73 -14.24 -16.37
CA PRO A 205 8.61 -14.54 -17.25
C PRO A 205 8.54 -16.02 -17.69
N GLY A 206 9.55 -16.83 -17.36
CA GLY A 206 9.54 -18.29 -17.51
C GLY A 206 9.11 -19.07 -16.28
N ASP A 207 9.11 -18.47 -15.08
CA ASP A 207 8.83 -19.16 -13.81
C ASP A 207 7.87 -18.36 -12.92
N ASN A 208 6.78 -18.98 -12.45
CA ASN A 208 5.68 -18.33 -11.72
C ASN A 208 6.02 -18.03 -10.24
N GLN A 209 7.31 -17.84 -9.96
CA GLN A 209 7.87 -17.58 -8.65
C GLN A 209 8.00 -16.06 -8.45
N SER A 210 7.22 -15.48 -7.53
CA SER A 210 7.41 -14.10 -7.08
C SER A 210 8.50 -14.05 -6.00
N LEU A 211 9.50 -13.19 -6.19
CA LEU A 211 10.57 -12.97 -5.22
C LEU A 211 10.50 -11.56 -4.62
N PHE A 212 10.73 -11.48 -3.31
CA PHE A 212 11.02 -10.23 -2.61
C PHE A 212 12.54 -10.03 -2.52
N ILE A 213 13.01 -8.80 -2.77
CA ILE A 213 14.40 -8.41 -2.54
C ILE A 213 14.43 -7.23 -1.58
N LYS A 214 15.03 -7.43 -0.39
CA LYS A 214 15.28 -6.40 0.62
C LYS A 214 16.76 -5.99 0.56
N VAL A 215 17.04 -4.69 0.63
CA VAL A 215 18.40 -4.18 0.85
C VAL A 215 18.71 -4.28 2.35
N LEU A 216 19.85 -4.87 2.70
CA LEU A 216 20.27 -5.02 4.09
C LEU A 216 20.99 -3.76 4.60
N ASP A 217 20.67 -3.37 5.82
CA ASP A 217 21.36 -2.28 6.53
C ASP A 217 22.64 -2.83 7.19
N PRO A 218 23.85 -2.34 6.80
CA PRO A 218 25.12 -2.83 7.33
C PRO A 218 25.35 -2.47 8.81
N ASP A 219 24.63 -1.50 9.36
CA ASP A 219 24.71 -1.15 10.79
C ASP A 219 23.83 -2.07 11.67
N THR A 220 23.27 -3.14 11.10
CA THR A 220 22.38 -4.10 11.79
C THR A 220 22.83 -5.55 11.68
N GLU A 221 22.39 -6.37 12.63
CA GLU A 221 22.70 -7.80 12.69
C GLU A 221 21.84 -8.66 11.73
N GLU A 222 20.90 -8.06 11.00
CA GLU A 222 19.89 -8.76 10.18
C GLU A 222 20.49 -9.77 9.20
N GLY A 223 21.58 -9.40 8.51
CA GLY A 223 22.25 -10.28 7.55
C GLY A 223 22.84 -11.53 8.22
N ALA A 224 23.54 -11.34 9.34
CA ALA A 224 24.16 -12.43 10.09
C ALA A 224 23.14 -13.33 10.80
N ILE A 225 22.06 -12.74 11.33
CA ILE A 225 20.92 -13.46 11.91
C ILE A 225 20.22 -14.28 10.82
N SER A 226 20.00 -13.70 9.63
CA SER A 226 19.43 -14.41 8.49
C SER A 226 20.30 -15.59 8.09
N GLU A 227 21.62 -15.42 7.92
CA GLU A 227 22.57 -16.50 7.60
C GLU A 227 22.54 -17.63 8.66
N CYS A 228 22.54 -17.29 9.95
CA CYS A 228 22.43 -18.24 11.05
C CYS A 228 21.15 -19.11 10.96
N LEU A 229 20.02 -18.49 10.60
CA LEU A 229 18.74 -19.18 10.39
C LEU A 229 18.75 -20.02 9.11
N GLN A 230 19.33 -19.54 7.99
CA GLN A 230 19.35 -20.29 6.72
C GLN A 230 20.17 -21.59 6.81
N HIS A 231 21.23 -21.62 7.63
CA HIS A 231 21.98 -22.86 7.92
C HIS A 231 21.12 -23.99 8.52
N HIS A 232 19.92 -23.67 9.01
CA HIS A 232 19.01 -24.59 9.66
C HIS A 232 17.58 -24.46 9.09
N SER A 233 17.41 -24.51 7.77
CA SER A 233 16.10 -24.33 7.09
C SER A 233 15.01 -25.37 7.47
N ALA A 234 15.38 -26.47 8.12
CA ALA A 234 14.46 -27.50 8.60
C ALA A 234 13.65 -27.08 9.84
N SER A 235 12.51 -27.73 10.07
CA SER A 235 11.75 -27.62 11.33
C SER A 235 12.66 -27.99 12.53
N PRO A 236 12.68 -27.22 13.64
CA PRO A 236 11.66 -26.24 14.06
C PRO A 236 11.97 -24.78 13.69
N ASN A 237 12.82 -24.50 12.71
CA ASN A 237 13.03 -23.12 12.26
C ASN A 237 11.78 -22.53 11.59
N HIS A 238 11.42 -21.30 11.97
CA HIS A 238 10.33 -20.51 11.38
C HIS A 238 10.81 -19.14 10.85
N GLY A 239 12.11 -18.85 10.76
CA GLY A 239 12.58 -17.73 9.95
C GLY A 239 12.27 -17.98 8.46
N LEU A 240 11.81 -16.94 7.75
CA LEU A 240 11.51 -17.05 6.32
C LEU A 240 12.76 -17.49 5.54
N PRO A 241 12.66 -18.47 4.61
CA PRO A 241 13.82 -18.90 3.83
C PRO A 241 14.33 -17.75 2.97
N ALA A 242 15.64 -17.62 2.81
CA ALA A 242 16.23 -16.54 2.04
C ALA A 242 17.61 -16.91 1.50
N GLU A 243 18.09 -16.12 0.56
CA GLU A 243 19.46 -16.12 0.04
C GLU A 243 20.05 -14.73 0.26
N ILE A 244 21.31 -14.64 0.71
CA ILE A 244 22.03 -13.37 0.73
C ILE A 244 22.96 -13.28 -0.47
N ILE A 245 22.75 -12.27 -1.30
CA ILE A 245 23.65 -11.93 -2.39
C ILE A 245 24.79 -11.09 -1.81
N PRO A 246 26.07 -11.50 -1.97
CA PRO A 246 27.25 -10.77 -1.48
C PRO A 246 27.61 -9.61 -2.42
N SER A 247 26.66 -8.70 -2.64
CA SER A 247 26.84 -7.41 -3.32
C SER A 247 27.08 -6.29 -2.31
N GLU A 248 27.39 -5.09 -2.81
CA GLU A 248 27.38 -3.85 -2.02
C GLU A 248 26.31 -2.89 -2.58
N PRO A 249 25.25 -2.55 -1.82
CA PRO A 249 24.88 -3.14 -0.52
C PRO A 249 24.48 -4.62 -0.64
N ARG A 250 24.53 -5.37 0.48
CA ARG A 250 24.07 -6.76 0.54
C ARG A 250 22.56 -6.83 0.31
N LEU A 251 22.11 -7.86 -0.41
CA LEU A 251 20.68 -8.06 -0.70
C LEU A 251 20.18 -9.37 -0.09
N LEU A 252 19.01 -9.34 0.53
CA LEU A 252 18.29 -10.50 1.05
C LEU A 252 17.14 -10.85 0.10
N VAL A 253 17.25 -11.99 -0.59
CA VAL A 253 16.29 -12.48 -1.59
C VAL A 253 15.45 -13.58 -0.96
N MET A 254 14.15 -13.34 -0.79
CA MET A 254 13.22 -14.21 -0.05
C MET A 254 11.98 -14.55 -0.91
N PRO A 255 11.30 -15.69 -0.66
CA PRO A 255 10.13 -16.10 -1.41
C PRO A 255 8.92 -15.22 -1.07
N PHE A 256 7.98 -15.08 -2.01
CA PHE A 256 6.70 -14.44 -1.72
C PHE A 256 5.78 -15.34 -0.88
N ALA A 257 5.86 -15.20 0.45
CA ALA A 257 4.82 -15.64 1.39
C ALA A 257 3.76 -14.53 1.59
N GLY A 258 2.51 -14.91 1.88
CA GLY A 258 1.43 -13.93 2.06
C GLY A 258 1.38 -13.41 3.50
N PRO A 259 0.99 -12.16 3.77
CA PRO A 259 0.86 -11.68 5.15
C PRO A 259 -0.20 -12.47 5.91
N LEU A 260 0.00 -12.62 7.23
CA LEU A 260 -0.83 -13.48 8.08
C LEU A 260 -2.26 -12.95 8.28
N ASP A 261 -2.50 -11.67 7.99
CA ASP A 261 -3.83 -11.04 8.05
C ASP A 261 -4.79 -11.51 6.94
N MET A 262 -4.27 -11.94 5.78
CA MET A 262 -5.03 -12.42 4.63
C MET A 262 -5.66 -13.82 4.81
N LEU A 263 -5.50 -14.45 5.99
CA LEU A 263 -6.23 -15.66 6.34
C LEU A 263 -7.72 -15.35 6.57
N ASP A 264 -8.61 -16.10 5.94
CA ASP A 264 -10.06 -15.98 6.16
C ASP A 264 -10.47 -16.66 7.48
N TYR A 265 -10.13 -16.02 8.60
CA TYR A 265 -10.30 -16.54 9.97
C TYR A 265 -11.71 -17.03 10.32
N ARG A 266 -12.76 -16.58 9.60
CA ARG A 266 -14.14 -17.10 9.72
C ARG A 266 -14.27 -18.58 9.35
N ASN A 267 -13.50 -19.01 8.36
CA ASN A 267 -13.62 -20.31 7.70
C ASN A 267 -12.45 -21.25 8.05
N LEU A 268 -11.52 -20.82 8.90
CA LEU A 268 -10.51 -21.68 9.49
C LEU A 268 -11.09 -22.49 10.66
N PRO A 269 -10.89 -23.81 10.71
CA PRO A 269 -11.17 -24.59 11.91
C PRO A 269 -10.34 -24.12 13.11
N ASP A 270 -10.89 -24.22 14.33
CA ASP A 270 -10.18 -23.90 15.58
C ASP A 270 -8.81 -24.59 15.69
N SER A 271 -8.70 -25.82 15.18
CA SER A 271 -7.45 -26.58 15.14
C SER A 271 -6.37 -25.95 14.26
N SER A 272 -6.74 -25.26 13.17
CA SER A 272 -5.82 -24.50 12.33
C SER A 272 -5.36 -23.21 13.02
N ILE A 273 -6.25 -22.55 13.76
CA ILE A 273 -5.90 -21.36 14.57
C ILE A 273 -4.94 -21.74 15.70
N LEU A 274 -5.20 -22.86 16.40
CA LEU A 274 -4.30 -23.40 17.42
C LEU A 274 -2.95 -23.84 16.85
N ASP A 275 -2.90 -24.40 15.64
CA ASP A 275 -1.63 -24.74 15.00
C ASP A 275 -0.83 -23.49 14.61
N ILE A 276 -1.47 -22.42 14.11
CA ILE A 276 -0.82 -21.12 13.88
C ILE A 276 -0.16 -20.60 15.17
N PHE A 277 -0.84 -20.67 16.32
CA PHE A 277 -0.26 -20.25 17.61
C PHE A 277 0.92 -21.16 18.02
N HIS A 278 0.80 -22.47 17.83
CA HIS A 278 1.85 -23.45 18.10
C HIS A 278 3.08 -23.23 17.22
N GLN A 279 2.90 -22.85 15.95
CA GLN A 279 3.98 -22.49 15.03
C GLN A 279 4.68 -21.17 15.43
N ILE A 280 3.91 -20.14 15.79
CA ILE A 280 4.45 -18.87 16.33
C ILE A 280 5.34 -19.15 17.56
N ILE A 281 4.82 -19.92 18.53
CA ILE A 281 5.55 -20.26 19.76
C ILE A 281 6.81 -21.10 19.47
N LYS A 282 6.74 -22.08 18.56
CA LYS A 282 7.90 -22.86 18.11
C LYS A 282 8.99 -22.01 17.47
N GLY A 283 8.61 -21.03 16.64
CA GLY A 283 9.57 -20.13 16.01
C GLY A 283 10.32 -19.28 17.04
N VAL A 284 9.61 -18.74 18.03
CA VAL A 284 10.21 -17.99 19.15
C VAL A 284 11.13 -18.88 19.97
N GLU A 285 10.66 -20.07 20.36
CA GLU A 285 11.45 -21.05 21.12
C GLU A 285 12.72 -21.48 20.35
N TYR A 286 12.65 -21.58 19.03
CA TYR A 286 13.79 -21.89 18.18
C TYR A 286 14.82 -20.75 18.10
N MET A 287 14.38 -19.52 17.84
CA MET A 287 15.27 -18.35 17.86
C MET A 287 15.97 -18.23 19.22
N HIS A 288 15.22 -18.42 20.32
CA HIS A 288 15.75 -18.37 21.68
C HIS A 288 16.76 -19.48 21.99
N LYS A 289 16.65 -20.67 21.38
CA LYS A 289 17.66 -21.74 21.45
C LYS A 289 18.96 -21.39 20.74
N LEU A 290 18.93 -20.48 19.77
CA LEU A 290 20.11 -19.89 19.13
C LEU A 290 20.60 -18.61 19.86
N ASN A 291 19.97 -18.24 20.98
CA ASN A 291 20.12 -16.94 21.65
C ASN A 291 19.80 -15.73 20.75
N ILE A 292 18.99 -15.89 19.70
CA ILE A 292 18.49 -14.79 18.86
C ILE A 292 17.20 -14.28 19.48
N ALA A 293 17.06 -12.97 19.66
CA ALA A 293 15.78 -12.32 19.96
C ALA A 293 15.32 -11.47 18.78
N HIS A 294 14.05 -11.58 18.41
CA HIS A 294 13.49 -10.93 17.22
C HIS A 294 13.18 -9.45 17.47
N LEU A 295 12.70 -9.12 18.67
CA LEU A 295 12.39 -7.79 19.22
C LEU A 295 11.27 -6.99 18.53
N ASP A 296 10.76 -7.41 17.37
CA ASP A 296 9.61 -6.81 16.69
C ASP A 296 8.64 -7.83 16.07
N ILE A 297 8.18 -8.81 16.86
CA ILE A 297 7.16 -9.78 16.41
C ILE A 297 5.78 -9.10 16.39
N CYS A 298 5.36 -8.64 15.22
CA CYS A 298 4.04 -8.05 14.97
C CYS A 298 3.24 -8.89 13.95
N LEU A 299 2.11 -8.37 13.46
CA LEU A 299 1.32 -9.00 12.40
C LEU A 299 2.02 -8.89 11.03
N ASP A 300 2.59 -7.74 10.72
CA ASP A 300 3.20 -7.43 9.42
C ASP A 300 4.54 -8.17 9.22
N ASN A 301 5.24 -8.48 10.31
CA ASN A 301 6.48 -9.27 10.34
C ASN A 301 6.22 -10.80 10.42
N ALA A 302 4.95 -11.22 10.37
CA ALA A 302 4.54 -12.63 10.34
C ALA A 302 3.80 -12.95 9.04
N VAL A 303 4.29 -13.95 8.30
CA VAL A 303 3.74 -14.36 7.00
C VAL A 303 3.33 -15.82 7.01
N TYR A 304 2.35 -16.16 6.17
CA TYR A 304 1.80 -17.49 5.98
C TYR A 304 2.09 -17.99 4.57
N ALA A 305 2.71 -19.17 4.47
CA ALA A 305 2.93 -19.84 3.20
C ALA A 305 1.64 -20.54 2.74
N PHE A 306 0.79 -19.82 2.01
CA PHE A 306 -0.42 -20.38 1.42
C PHE A 306 -0.06 -21.54 0.45
N PRO A 307 -0.89 -22.59 0.33
CA PRO A 307 -0.59 -23.72 -0.55
C PRO A 307 -0.25 -23.35 -2.00
N ARG A 308 -0.81 -22.25 -2.53
CA ARG A 308 -0.47 -21.71 -3.85
C ARG A 308 0.97 -21.21 -3.98
N GLN A 309 1.56 -20.68 -2.91
CA GLN A 309 2.94 -20.19 -2.87
C GLN A 309 3.93 -21.32 -2.63
N ALA A 310 3.61 -22.25 -1.74
CA ALA A 310 4.41 -23.47 -1.55
C ALA A 310 4.37 -24.43 -2.75
N ALA A 311 3.44 -24.24 -3.69
CA ALA A 311 3.42 -24.93 -4.98
C ALA A 311 4.31 -24.26 -6.05
N THR A 312 4.65 -22.96 -5.91
CA THR A 312 5.55 -22.23 -6.82
C THR A 312 6.95 -21.99 -6.26
N ASP A 313 7.15 -22.10 -4.94
CA ASP A 313 8.45 -21.96 -4.29
C ASP A 313 8.77 -23.16 -3.38
N PRO A 314 9.74 -24.02 -3.74
CA PRO A 314 10.06 -25.24 -3.00
C PRO A 314 10.76 -24.99 -1.65
N ARG A 315 11.09 -23.73 -1.31
CA ARG A 315 11.60 -23.36 0.03
C ARG A 315 10.46 -23.18 1.03
N LEU A 316 9.26 -22.87 0.55
CA LEU A 316 8.08 -22.69 1.38
C LEU A 316 7.40 -24.02 1.69
N VAL A 317 6.97 -24.19 2.95
CA VAL A 317 6.15 -25.33 3.39
C VAL A 317 4.69 -24.88 3.46
N ALA A 318 3.80 -25.57 2.76
CA ALA A 318 2.38 -25.23 2.74
C ALA A 318 1.77 -25.20 4.17
N ASN A 319 0.98 -24.16 4.45
CA ASN A 319 0.36 -23.88 5.74
C ASN A 319 1.34 -23.58 6.90
N LYS A 320 2.58 -23.20 6.59
CA LYS A 320 3.56 -22.80 7.59
C LYS A 320 3.58 -21.28 7.81
N VAL A 321 3.59 -20.87 9.07
CA VAL A 321 3.88 -19.49 9.53
C VAL A 321 5.39 -19.28 9.51
N TYR A 322 5.83 -18.12 9.05
CA TYR A 322 7.22 -17.68 9.09
C TYR A 322 7.35 -16.26 9.65
N PHE A 323 8.48 -15.97 10.29
CA PHE A 323 8.89 -14.64 10.73
C PHE A 323 9.84 -13.99 9.71
N MET A 324 9.75 -12.67 9.55
CA MET A 324 10.59 -11.87 8.67
C MET A 324 10.90 -10.50 9.28
N ASP A 325 11.73 -9.71 8.59
CA ASP A 325 12.25 -8.42 9.04
C ASP A 325 13.06 -8.49 10.36
N PHE A 326 14.28 -9.04 10.26
CA PHE A 326 15.18 -9.21 11.41
C PHE A 326 16.03 -7.96 11.69
N HIS A 327 15.63 -6.78 11.20
CA HIS A 327 16.33 -5.50 11.33
C HIS A 327 16.55 -5.07 12.80
N THR A 328 15.51 -5.22 13.63
CA THR A 328 15.55 -4.93 15.07
C THR A 328 16.13 -6.06 15.90
N SER A 329 16.33 -7.25 15.32
CA SER A 329 16.71 -8.48 16.01
C SER A 329 18.18 -8.47 16.46
N ARG A 330 18.50 -9.23 17.50
CA ARG A 330 19.84 -9.25 18.12
C ARG A 330 20.28 -10.67 18.50
N GLN A 331 21.55 -10.97 18.24
CA GLN A 331 22.26 -12.16 18.70
C GLN A 331 22.77 -11.92 20.12
N LEU A 332 22.08 -12.52 21.10
CA LEU A 332 22.37 -12.37 22.52
C LEU A 332 23.50 -13.31 22.95
N ALA A 333 24.22 -12.91 24.01
CA ALA A 333 25.32 -13.69 24.58
C ALA A 333 24.86 -14.86 25.44
N LEU A 334 23.60 -14.80 25.92
CA LEU A 334 22.95 -15.81 26.77
C LEU A 334 21.50 -16.00 26.32
N GLY A 335 20.92 -17.15 26.65
CA GLY A 335 19.51 -17.44 26.39
C GLY A 335 18.55 -16.82 27.43
N PRO A 336 17.23 -16.98 27.23
CA PRO A 336 16.19 -16.40 28.09
C PRO A 336 16.34 -16.79 29.56
N GLY A 337 16.03 -15.87 30.47
CA GLY A 337 16.13 -16.06 31.92
C GLY A 337 17.58 -16.09 32.44
N ARG A 338 18.56 -15.81 31.58
CA ARG A 338 19.99 -15.70 31.91
C ARG A 338 20.63 -14.44 31.32
N GLN A 339 20.09 -13.93 30.22
CA GLN A 339 20.54 -12.71 29.56
C GLN A 339 20.17 -11.47 30.42
N PRO A 340 21.12 -10.57 30.72
CA PRO A 340 20.78 -9.27 31.31
C PRO A 340 19.79 -8.50 30.42
N GLN A 341 18.81 -7.83 31.05
CA GLN A 341 17.80 -7.04 30.35
C GLN A 341 18.44 -6.09 29.34
N ILE A 342 17.97 -6.14 28.10
CA ILE A 342 18.44 -5.25 27.03
C ILE A 342 17.50 -4.05 26.89
N LEU A 343 18.04 -2.90 26.46
CA LEU A 343 17.22 -1.76 26.06
C LEU A 343 16.41 -2.14 24.82
N LEU A 344 15.08 -2.02 24.89
CA LEU A 344 14.20 -2.46 23.81
C LEU A 344 14.21 -1.44 22.65
N PRO A 345 14.54 -1.85 21.40
CA PRO A 345 14.50 -0.96 20.23
C PRO A 345 13.08 -0.47 19.93
N PRO A 346 12.88 0.52 19.04
CA PRO A 346 11.57 0.79 18.46
C PRO A 346 10.93 -0.51 17.94
N SER A 347 9.63 -0.66 18.17
CA SER A 347 8.84 -1.84 17.76
C SER A 347 7.42 -1.38 17.42
N GLN A 348 6.79 -2.11 16.50
CA GLN A 348 5.40 -1.94 16.08
C GLN A 348 4.42 -2.41 17.15
N VAL A 349 4.85 -3.28 18.07
CA VAL A 349 4.06 -3.69 19.25
C VAL A 349 4.31 -2.72 20.39
N GLU A 350 3.24 -2.04 20.81
CA GLU A 350 3.23 -1.15 21.98
C GLU A 350 3.73 -1.88 23.23
N LYS A 351 4.78 -1.33 23.85
CA LYS A 351 5.39 -1.86 25.08
C LYS A 351 4.49 -1.56 26.27
N PRO A 352 4.45 -2.42 27.31
CA PRO A 352 3.79 -2.07 28.57
C PRO A 352 4.35 -0.77 29.16
N GLU A 353 3.49 0.04 29.78
CA GLU A 353 3.87 1.34 30.32
C GLU A 353 5.07 1.25 31.27
N GLY A 354 6.09 2.08 31.05
CA GLY A 354 7.34 2.09 31.81
C GLY A 354 8.36 1.00 31.44
N VAL A 355 8.03 0.01 30.60
CA VAL A 355 8.94 -1.08 30.22
C VAL A 355 9.87 -0.65 29.09
N THR A 356 11.05 -0.15 29.46
CA THR A 356 12.14 0.21 28.53
C THR A 356 13.14 -0.91 28.30
N SER A 357 13.26 -1.87 29.22
CA SER A 357 14.18 -3.03 29.13
C SER A 357 13.53 -4.34 29.58
N LEU A 358 13.87 -5.45 28.91
CA LEU A 358 13.34 -6.79 29.24
C LEU A 358 14.29 -7.92 28.78
N ASP A 359 14.06 -9.14 29.28
CA ASP A 359 14.72 -10.38 28.86
C ASP A 359 13.67 -11.49 28.59
N PRO A 360 13.55 -11.96 27.33
CA PRO A 360 13.52 -11.19 26.10
C PRO A 360 12.08 -10.78 25.74
N TYR A 361 11.92 -9.72 24.93
CA TYR A 361 10.60 -9.12 24.65
C TYR A 361 9.66 -10.00 23.80
N ASP A 362 10.21 -10.90 22.99
CA ASP A 362 9.49 -11.71 22.00
C ASP A 362 8.26 -12.47 22.53
N VAL A 363 8.30 -12.95 23.78
CA VAL A 363 7.18 -13.70 24.38
C VAL A 363 5.95 -12.81 24.58
N TYR A 364 6.16 -11.54 24.93
CA TYR A 364 5.09 -10.55 25.02
C TYR A 364 4.54 -10.22 23.62
N SER A 365 5.42 -9.95 22.66
CA SER A 365 5.06 -9.57 21.30
C SER A 365 4.32 -10.69 20.56
N ALA A 366 4.77 -11.95 20.70
CA ALA A 366 4.06 -13.13 20.21
C ALA A 366 2.69 -13.31 20.89
N GLY A 367 2.57 -13.04 22.19
CA GLY A 367 1.29 -13.01 22.89
C GLY A 367 0.34 -11.93 22.37
N MET A 368 0.87 -10.76 22.00
CA MET A 368 0.10 -9.67 21.38
C MET A 368 -0.30 -9.98 19.93
N LEU A 369 0.54 -10.66 19.15
CA LEU A 369 0.21 -11.21 17.83
C LEU A 369 -0.94 -12.24 17.92
N ILE A 370 -0.83 -13.22 18.82
CA ILE A 370 -1.89 -14.22 19.07
C ILE A 370 -3.21 -13.53 19.48
N ARG A 371 -3.13 -12.52 20.35
CA ARG A 371 -4.28 -11.68 20.75
C ARG A 371 -4.87 -10.89 19.57
N HIS A 372 -4.05 -10.44 18.62
CA HIS A 372 -4.52 -9.77 17.41
C HIS A 372 -5.29 -10.74 16.51
N ILE A 373 -4.73 -11.92 16.25
CA ILE A 373 -5.36 -12.98 15.44
C ILE A 373 -6.74 -13.35 16.00
N LEU A 374 -6.84 -13.58 17.32
CA LEU A 374 -8.12 -13.84 18.00
C LEU A 374 -9.12 -12.70 17.84
N ARG A 375 -8.67 -11.44 17.91
CA ARG A 375 -9.53 -10.26 17.72
C ARG A 375 -10.09 -10.20 16.30
N VAL A 376 -9.25 -10.35 15.29
CA VAL A 376 -9.67 -10.36 13.88
C VAL A 376 -10.70 -11.45 13.64
N GLY A 377 -10.42 -12.69 14.04
CA GLY A 377 -11.39 -13.80 13.95
C GLY A 377 -12.72 -13.48 14.64
N SER A 378 -12.67 -12.98 15.88
CA SER A 378 -13.88 -12.64 16.66
C SER A 378 -14.69 -11.44 16.14
N THR A 379 -14.13 -10.63 15.24
CA THR A 379 -14.82 -9.46 14.66
C THR A 379 -15.75 -9.85 13.51
N TYR A 380 -15.69 -11.11 13.07
CA TYR A 380 -16.43 -11.63 11.93
C TYR A 380 -17.29 -12.88 12.26
N LEU A 381 -17.55 -13.11 13.56
CA LEU A 381 -18.51 -14.08 14.10
C LEU A 381 -19.80 -13.40 14.55
#